data_AF-A0A543CJ54-F1
#
_entry.id   AF-A0A543CJ54-F1
#
_cell.length_a   1.000
_cell.length_b   1.000
_cell.length_c   1.000
_cell.angle_alpha   90.00
_cell.angle_beta   90.00
_cell.angle_gamma   90.00
#
_symmetry.space_group_name_H-M   'P 1'
#
loop_
_entity.id
_entity.type
_entity.pdbx_description
1 polymer ?
#
loop_
_entity_poly.entity_id
_entity_poly.type
_entity_poly.pdbx_seq_one_letter_code
_entity_poly.pdbx_strand_id
1 'polypeptide(L)'
;MATGGNRWPAVHRLDAAVLFRLALEKAPAGSVLHGAAESGVTLKSVAETIARGLDLPAVSLTPDEAATHFVSPFMAVVYGFDAPVSSSHTQELLGWSPTHPSLLDDLEHGDYLATPTRRPGSAWS
;
A
#
# COMPACT_ATOMS: atom_id res chain seq x y z
N MET A 1 22.69 -8.93 -2.98
CA MET A 1 21.78 -7.97 -2.32
C MET A 1 20.55 -7.81 -3.19
N ALA A 2 19.34 -7.87 -2.62
CA ALA A 2 18.12 -7.60 -3.38
C ALA A 2 17.99 -6.09 -3.66
N THR A 3 17.50 -5.74 -4.85
CA THR A 3 17.41 -4.34 -5.31
C THR A 3 16.19 -3.59 -4.78
N GLY A 4 15.17 -4.30 -4.27
CA GLY A 4 13.91 -3.73 -3.79
C GLY A 4 13.04 -3.10 -4.90
N GLY A 5 13.36 -3.39 -6.17
CA GLY A 5 12.64 -2.89 -7.34
C GLY A 5 11.33 -3.61 -7.64
N ASN A 6 10.94 -4.57 -6.81
CA ASN A 6 9.64 -5.22 -6.94
C ASN A 6 8.52 -4.20 -6.63
N ARG A 7 7.49 -4.25 -7.47
CA ARG A 7 6.41 -3.27 -7.52
C ARG A 7 5.20 -3.75 -6.75
N TRP A 8 4.61 -2.80 -6.04
CA TRP A 8 3.41 -2.96 -5.26
C TRP A 8 2.31 -2.04 -5.77
N PRO A 9 1.14 -2.58 -6.08
CA PRO A 9 0.01 -1.76 -6.47
C PRO A 9 -0.66 -1.16 -5.23
N ALA A 10 -1.02 0.11 -5.31
CA ALA A 10 -1.57 0.86 -4.17
C ALA A 10 -2.87 1.58 -4.55
N VAL A 11 -3.70 1.82 -3.54
CA VAL A 11 -4.91 2.62 -3.66
C VAL A 11 -5.19 3.28 -2.30
N HIS A 12 -5.55 4.56 -2.32
CA HIS A 12 -5.96 5.23 -1.10
C HIS A 12 -7.32 4.67 -0.61
N ARG A 13 -7.46 4.51 0.70
CA ARG A 13 -8.66 3.86 1.30
C ARG A 13 -9.99 4.51 0.91
N LEU A 14 -10.01 5.84 0.72
CA LEU A 14 -11.22 6.55 0.32
C LEU A 14 -11.57 6.34 -1.17
N ASP A 15 -10.56 6.21 -2.04
CA ASP A 15 -10.80 5.85 -3.44
C ASP A 15 -11.29 4.40 -3.55
N ALA A 16 -10.75 3.50 -2.73
CA ALA A 16 -11.24 2.12 -2.63
C ALA A 16 -12.70 2.06 -2.16
N ALA A 17 -13.10 2.89 -1.18
CA ALA A 17 -14.49 2.96 -0.74
C ALA A 17 -15.45 3.40 -1.87
N VAL A 18 -15.04 4.39 -2.67
CA VAL A 18 -15.80 4.79 -3.87
C VAL A 18 -15.89 3.64 -4.87
N LEU A 19 -14.79 2.90 -5.10
CA LEU A 19 -14.79 1.74 -5.98
C LEU A 19 -15.78 0.67 -5.51
N PHE A 20 -15.79 0.31 -4.23
CA PHE A 20 -16.75 -0.67 -3.69
C PHE A 20 -18.20 -0.24 -3.92
N ARG A 21 -18.51 1.04 -3.68
CA ARG A 21 -19.84 1.58 -3.96
C ARG A 21 -20.20 1.45 -5.45
N LEU A 22 -19.30 1.85 -6.34
CA LEU A 22 -19.51 1.75 -7.79
C LEU A 22 -19.65 0.29 -8.27
N ALA A 23 -18.89 -0.63 -7.70
CA ALA A 23 -18.97 -2.05 -8.02
C ALA A 23 -20.35 -2.61 -7.66
N LEU A 24 -20.88 -2.27 -6.48
CA LEU A 24 -22.22 -2.69 -6.06
C LEU A 24 -23.33 -2.08 -6.93
N GLU A 25 -23.17 -0.82 -7.35
CA GLU A 25 -24.20 -0.12 -8.14
C GLU A 25 -24.20 -0.50 -9.62
N LYS A 26 -23.04 -0.81 -10.20
CA LYS A 26 -22.85 -0.83 -11.66
C LYS A 26 -22.14 -2.05 -12.22
N ALA A 27 -21.38 -2.81 -11.42
CA ALA A 27 -20.61 -3.91 -11.98
C ALA A 27 -21.52 -5.07 -12.41
N PRO A 28 -21.32 -5.63 -13.62
CA PRO A 28 -21.98 -6.87 -14.01
C PRO A 28 -21.73 -8.00 -12.99
N ALA A 29 -22.72 -8.85 -12.77
CA ALA A 29 -22.57 -10.02 -11.91
C ALA A 29 -21.38 -10.88 -12.39
N GLY A 30 -20.53 -11.32 -11.46
CA GLY A 30 -19.33 -12.10 -11.75
C GLY A 30 -18.11 -11.27 -12.20
N SER A 31 -18.17 -9.94 -12.13
CA SER A 31 -17.00 -9.08 -12.44
C SER A 31 -15.84 -9.30 -11.47
N VAL A 32 -14.62 -9.27 -12.00
CA VAL A 32 -13.38 -9.17 -11.23
C VAL A 32 -12.74 -7.82 -11.54
N LEU A 33 -12.46 -7.03 -10.50
CA LEU A 33 -12.02 -5.64 -10.61
C LEU A 33 -10.68 -5.46 -9.93
N HIS A 34 -9.78 -4.71 -10.56
CA HIS A 34 -8.50 -4.32 -9.97
C HIS A 34 -8.61 -2.92 -9.39
N GLY A 35 -8.70 -2.83 -8.07
CA GLY A 35 -8.75 -1.56 -7.35
C GLY A 35 -7.38 -0.98 -7.04
N ALA A 36 -6.58 -0.66 -8.06
CA ALA A 36 -5.28 -0.03 -7.89
C ALA A 36 -5.28 1.37 -8.51
N ALA A 37 -4.97 2.41 -7.74
CA ALA A 37 -4.73 3.75 -8.26
C ALA A 37 -3.32 3.87 -8.84
N GLU A 38 -2.37 3.16 -8.25
CA GLU A 38 -0.97 3.12 -8.66
C GLU A 38 -0.57 1.70 -9.02
N SER A 39 0.04 1.53 -10.19
CA SER A 39 0.36 0.20 -10.73
C SER A 39 1.67 -0.40 -10.25
N GLY A 40 2.54 0.36 -9.58
CA GLY A 40 3.86 -0.17 -9.25
C GLY A 40 4.79 0.75 -8.49
N VAL A 41 4.37 1.17 -7.31
CA VAL A 41 5.27 1.79 -6.33
C VAL A 41 6.31 0.74 -5.91
N THR A 42 7.59 1.06 -5.95
CA THR A 42 8.61 0.07 -5.55
C THR A 42 8.63 -0.09 -4.03
N LEU A 43 8.83 -1.32 -3.54
CA LEU A 43 8.99 -1.58 -2.10
C LEU A 43 10.16 -0.79 -1.51
N LYS A 44 11.23 -0.61 -2.28
CA LYS A 44 12.35 0.25 -1.90
C LYS A 44 11.89 1.68 -1.61
N SER A 45 11.13 2.30 -2.51
CA SER A 45 10.62 3.68 -2.29
C SER A 45 9.73 3.78 -1.06
N VAL A 46 8.89 2.78 -0.80
CA VAL A 46 8.06 2.73 0.41
C VAL A 46 8.93 2.65 1.66
N ALA A 47 9.88 1.70 1.70
CA ALA A 47 10.78 1.51 2.84
C ALA A 47 11.65 2.76 3.11
N GLU A 48 12.21 3.38 2.07
CA GLU A 48 13.00 4.59 2.19
C GLU A 48 12.18 5.79 2.67
N THR A 49 10.91 5.90 2.27
CA THR A 49 10.01 6.99 2.70
C THR A 49 9.67 6.85 4.19
N ILE A 50 9.34 5.64 4.62
CA ILE A 50 9.11 5.33 6.05
C ILE A 50 10.38 5.59 6.86
N ALA A 51 11.52 5.11 6.39
CA ALA A 51 12.81 5.26 7.07
C ALA A 51 13.19 6.74 7.26
N ARG A 52 13.01 7.57 6.22
CA ARG A 52 13.21 9.02 6.33
C ARG A 52 12.26 9.67 7.35
N GLY A 53 10.97 9.32 7.32
CA GLY A 53 9.99 9.90 8.25
C GLY A 53 10.21 9.49 9.71
N LEU A 54 10.90 8.39 9.97
CA LEU A 54 11.23 7.90 11.31
C LEU A 54 12.68 8.16 11.75
N ASP A 55 13.50 8.79 10.91
CA ASP A 55 14.95 8.97 11.13
C ASP A 55 15.69 7.64 11.39
N LEU A 56 15.41 6.63 10.57
CA LEU A 56 16.00 5.30 10.63
C LEU A 56 16.72 4.94 9.32
N PRO A 57 17.71 4.03 9.33
CA PRO A 57 18.30 3.51 8.10
C PRO A 57 17.37 2.51 7.40
N ALA A 58 17.24 2.61 6.08
CA ALA A 58 16.64 1.56 5.25
C ALA A 58 17.72 0.52 4.89
N VAL A 59 17.43 -0.77 5.10
CA VAL A 59 18.37 -1.87 4.82
C VAL A 59 17.79 -2.86 3.81
N SER A 60 18.62 -3.31 2.87
CA SER A 60 18.27 -4.38 1.93
C SER A 60 18.58 -5.75 2.54
N LEU A 61 17.65 -6.69 2.42
CA LEU A 61 17.83 -8.08 2.84
C LEU A 61 17.99 -8.99 1.63
N THR A 62 18.78 -10.05 1.77
CA THR A 62 18.77 -11.21 0.87
C THR A 62 17.53 -12.06 1.11
N PRO A 63 17.14 -12.95 0.17
CA PRO A 63 15.99 -13.84 0.38
C PRO A 63 16.09 -14.69 1.66
N ASP A 64 17.28 -15.21 1.98
CA ASP A 64 17.50 -16.03 3.18
C ASP A 64 17.38 -15.21 4.48
N GLU A 65 17.92 -13.98 4.49
CA GLU A 65 17.76 -13.05 5.60
C GLU A 65 16.29 -12.66 5.77
N ALA A 66 15.58 -12.34 4.68
CA ALA A 66 14.17 -11.97 4.73
C ALA A 66 13.29 -13.10 5.27
N ALA A 67 13.58 -14.36 4.94
CA ALA A 67 12.84 -15.53 5.41
C ALA A 67 12.88 -15.71 6.93
N THR A 68 13.94 -15.21 7.59
CA THR A 68 14.11 -15.25 9.05
C THR A 68 13.76 -13.93 9.73
N HIS A 69 13.65 -12.83 8.97
CA HIS A 69 13.38 -11.49 9.49
C HIS A 69 11.90 -11.28 9.85
N PHE A 70 10.97 -11.75 9.02
CA PHE A 70 9.55 -11.59 9.27
C PHE A 70 9.00 -12.70 10.18
N VAL A 71 7.90 -12.42 10.89
CA VAL A 71 7.22 -13.37 11.80
C VAL A 71 6.88 -14.71 11.13
N SER A 72 6.68 -14.71 9.80
CA SER A 72 6.49 -15.91 9.00
C SER A 72 7.28 -15.83 7.69
N PRO A 73 7.95 -16.91 7.25
CA PRO A 73 8.63 -16.97 5.95
C PRO A 73 7.70 -16.66 4.77
N PHE A 74 6.39 -16.87 4.92
CA PHE A 74 5.39 -16.50 3.92
C PHE A 74 5.40 -14.98 3.62
N MET A 75 5.60 -14.14 4.64
CA MET A 75 5.65 -12.69 4.44
C MET A 75 6.87 -12.27 3.61
N ALA A 76 8.00 -12.96 3.76
CA ALA A 76 9.17 -12.72 2.91
C ALA A 76 8.85 -12.96 1.43
N VAL A 77 8.06 -14.00 1.13
CA VAL A 77 7.60 -14.29 -0.24
C VAL A 77 6.66 -13.20 -0.75
N VAL A 78 5.68 -12.77 0.06
CA VAL A 78 4.73 -11.72 -0.31
C VAL A 78 5.45 -10.40 -0.61
N TYR A 79 6.36 -9.96 0.27
CA TYR A 79 7.11 -8.72 0.08
C TYR A 79 8.18 -8.80 -1.00
N GLY A 80 8.62 -10.00 -1.38
CA GLY A 80 9.57 -10.20 -2.47
C GLY A 80 8.92 -10.29 -3.86
N PHE A 81 7.60 -10.42 -3.93
CA PHE A 81 6.89 -10.60 -5.19
C PHE A 81 6.75 -9.28 -5.96
N ASP A 82 6.91 -9.32 -7.29
CA ASP A 82 6.67 -8.19 -8.20
C ASP A 82 5.26 -8.33 -8.77
N ALA A 83 4.34 -7.45 -8.36
CA ALA A 83 2.91 -7.52 -8.69
C ALA A 83 2.40 -6.27 -9.42
N PRO A 84 2.92 -5.92 -10.60
CA PRO A 84 2.36 -4.81 -11.36
C PRO A 84 0.92 -5.14 -11.77
N VAL A 85 0.00 -4.21 -11.53
CA VAL A 85 -1.41 -4.38 -11.92
C VAL A 85 -1.93 -3.11 -12.58
N SER A 86 -2.82 -3.26 -13.57
CA SER A 86 -3.56 -2.15 -14.15
C SER A 86 -5.01 -2.17 -13.67
N SER A 87 -5.55 -0.97 -13.42
CA SER A 87 -6.96 -0.73 -13.15
C SER A 87 -7.71 -0.12 -14.33
N SER A 88 -7.09 0.04 -15.52
CA SER A 88 -7.71 0.70 -16.69
C SER A 88 -9.10 0.14 -16.99
N HIS A 89 -9.25 -1.19 -17.01
CA HIS A 89 -10.54 -1.84 -17.23
C HIS A 89 -11.59 -1.47 -16.16
N THR A 90 -11.17 -1.40 -14.90
CA THR A 90 -12.06 -1.02 -13.78
C THR A 90 -12.49 0.45 -13.88
N GLN A 91 -11.56 1.34 -14.26
CA GLN A 91 -11.84 2.76 -14.46
C GLN A 91 -12.82 2.98 -15.62
N GLU A 92 -12.57 2.33 -16.77
CA GLU A 92 -13.43 2.40 -17.95
C GLU A 92 -14.83 1.84 -17.68
N LEU A 93 -14.92 0.66 -17.04
CA LEU A 93 -16.19 -0.03 -16.79
C LEU A 93 -17.09 0.74 -15.81
N LEU A 94 -16.51 1.32 -14.75
CA LEU A 94 -17.28 1.90 -13.65
C LEU A 94 -17.32 3.44 -13.67
N GLY A 95 -16.51 4.08 -14.51
CA GLY A 95 -16.22 5.51 -14.42
C GLY A 95 -15.51 5.87 -13.11
N TRP A 96 -14.74 4.93 -12.55
CA TRP A 96 -13.97 5.14 -11.33
C TRP A 96 -12.70 5.92 -11.66
N SER A 97 -12.47 7.03 -10.97
CA SER A 97 -11.25 7.84 -11.10
C SER A 97 -10.72 8.12 -9.69
N PRO A 98 -9.59 7.53 -9.28
CA PRO A 98 -8.95 7.84 -8.01
C PRO A 98 -8.55 9.31 -7.96
N THR A 99 -8.72 9.95 -6.81
CA THR A 99 -8.49 11.40 -6.62
C THR A 99 -7.67 11.75 -5.39
N HIS A 100 -7.39 10.79 -4.52
CA HIS A 100 -6.63 11.01 -3.31
C HIS A 100 -5.11 10.88 -3.58
N PRO A 101 -4.27 11.29 -2.61
CA PRO A 101 -2.81 11.25 -2.76
C PRO A 101 -2.27 9.85 -3.09
N SER A 102 -1.10 9.82 -3.72
CA SER A 102 -0.34 8.59 -3.92
C SER A 102 0.12 8.00 -2.59
N LEU A 103 0.50 6.72 -2.58
CA LEU A 103 1.02 6.04 -1.39
C LEU A 103 2.23 6.78 -0.81
N LEU A 104 3.15 7.24 -1.65
CA LEU A 104 4.35 7.94 -1.17
C LEU A 104 3.99 9.33 -0.61
N ASP A 105 3.09 10.06 -1.28
CA ASP A 105 2.63 11.36 -0.78
C ASP A 105 1.88 11.23 0.54
N ASP A 106 1.04 10.21 0.69
CA ASP A 106 0.26 9.94 1.90
C ASP A 106 1.16 9.49 3.06
N LEU A 107 2.22 8.72 2.78
CA LEU A 107 3.24 8.36 3.78
C LEU A 107 4.08 9.57 4.23
N GLU A 108 4.41 10.49 3.31
CA GLU A 108 5.25 11.65 3.60
C GLU A 108 4.48 12.76 4.33
N HIS A 109 3.20 12.96 4.02
CA HIS A 109 2.41 14.08 4.53
C HIS A 109 1.28 13.67 5.48
N GLY A 110 0.99 12.37 5.60
CA GLY A 110 -0.03 11.84 6.50
C GLY A 110 0.42 11.76 7.96
N ASP A 111 -0.41 11.17 8.81
CA ASP A 111 -0.18 11.02 10.25
C ASP A 111 0.40 9.65 10.65
N TYR A 112 0.71 8.77 9.68
CA TYR A 112 1.18 7.40 9.91
C TYR A 112 2.49 7.32 10.69
N LEU A 113 3.38 8.30 10.51
CA LEU A 113 4.71 8.34 11.11
C LEU A 113 4.79 9.35 12.26
N ALA A 114 3.68 10.02 12.58
CA ALA A 114 3.62 10.91 13.71
C ALA A 114 3.68 10.10 15.03
N THR A 115 4.40 10.63 16.01
CA THR A 115 4.36 10.05 17.36
C THR A 115 2.91 10.11 17.88
N PRO A 116 2.31 8.98 18.34
CA PRO A 116 0.96 9.00 18.86
C PRO A 116 0.85 10.05 19.96
N THR A 117 0.07 11.10 19.71
CA THR A 117 -0.21 12.08 20.75
C THR A 117 -1.08 11.38 21.79
N ARG A 118 -0.51 11.06 22.95
CA ARG A 118 -1.27 10.50 24.07
C ARG A 118 -2.41 11.45 24.38
N ARG A 119 -3.65 11.05 24.09
CA ARG A 119 -4.82 11.83 24.49
C ARG A 119 -4.84 11.88 26.03
N PRO A 120 -4.83 13.07 26.65
CA PRO A 120 -5.07 13.16 28.08
C PRO A 120 -6.52 12.73 28.36
N GLY A 121 -6.71 11.65 29.12
CA GLY A 121 -8.00 11.25 29.68
C GLY A 121 -8.76 10.13 28.94
N SER A 122 -8.30 8.89 29.09
CA SER A 122 -9.20 7.73 29.05
C SER A 122 -8.79 6.72 30.12
N ALA A 123 -8.85 7.16 31.37
CA ALA A 123 -8.97 6.26 32.50
C ALA A 123 -10.48 6.01 32.67
N TRP A 124 -10.95 4.85 32.24
CA TRP A 124 -12.19 4.29 32.75
C TRP A 124 -11.78 3.16 33.69
N SER A 125 -11.84 3.45 34.98
CA SER A 125 -11.92 2.46 36.07
C SER A 125 -13.39 2.24 36.39
#